data_AF-A0A3D2TMS8-F1
#
_entry.id   AF-A0A3D2TMS8-F1
#
_cell.length_a   1.000
_cell.length_b   1.000
_cell.length_c   1.000
_cell.angle_alpha   90.00
_cell.angle_beta   90.00
_cell.angle_gamma   90.00
#
_symmetry.space_group_name_H-M   'P 1'
#
loop_
_entity.id
_entity.type
_entity.pdbx_description
1 polymer ?
#
loop_
_entity_poly.entity_id
_entity_poly.type
_entity_poly.pdbx_seq_one_letter_code
_entity_poly.pdbx_strand_id
1 'polypeptide(L)' 'MRCPTCHINFTPSTSASKPFCSEKCRSIDLGRWLNEDNRLPHIPNIEDDEKPADDWSGVHSEAAEEEAG' A
#
# COMPACT_ATOMS: atom_id res chain seq x y z
N MET A 1 -10.99 14.08 -15.78
CA MET A 1 -10.69 13.18 -14.63
C MET A 1 -10.86 13.99 -13.36
N ARG A 2 -11.36 13.38 -12.28
CA ARG A 2 -11.53 14.06 -10.99
C ARG A 2 -10.30 13.82 -10.12
N CYS A 3 -9.65 14.87 -9.64
CA CYS A 3 -8.48 14.73 -8.75
C CYS A 3 -8.94 14.16 -7.39
N PRO A 4 -8.30 13.10 -6.86
CA PRO A 4 -8.72 12.49 -5.59
C PRO A 4 -8.40 13.36 -4.36
N THR A 5 -7.47 14.32 -4.47
CA THR A 5 -7.07 15.17 -3.34
C THR A 5 -7.97 16.39 -3.15
N CYS A 6 -8.25 17.13 -4.24
CA CYS A 6 -9.00 18.39 -4.21
C CYS A 6 -10.38 18.31 -4.89
N HIS A 7 -10.70 17.16 -5.50
CA HIS A 7 -11.99 16.87 -6.13
C HIS A 7 -12.37 17.72 -7.35
N ILE A 8 -11.44 18.53 -7.86
CA ILE A 8 -11.61 19.35 -9.07
C ILE A 8 -11.40 18.50 -10.32
N ASN A 9 -12.23 18.74 -11.36
CA ASN A 9 -12.05 18.15 -12.67
C ASN A 9 -10.86 18.78 -13.41
N PHE A 10 -10.00 17.94 -13.99
CA PHE A 10 -8.86 18.38 -14.79
C PHE A 10 -8.71 17.51 -16.05
N THR A 11 -8.06 18.10 -17.06
CA THR A 11 -7.68 17.41 -18.29
C THR A 11 -6.44 16.57 -18.02
N PRO A 12 -6.47 15.24 -18.14
CA PRO A 12 -5.33 14.41 -17.79
C PRO A 12 -4.07 14.79 -18.57
N SER A 13 -4.17 15.02 -19.88
CA SER A 13 -3.00 15.33 -20.73
C SER A 13 -2.20 16.56 -20.28
N THR A 14 -2.79 17.47 -19.51
CA THR A 14 -2.11 18.68 -19.02
C THR A 14 -1.42 18.50 -17.67
N SER A 15 -1.58 17.35 -17.00
CA SER A 15 -0.95 17.06 -15.71
C SER A 15 0.16 16.03 -15.87
N ALA A 16 1.36 16.36 -15.37
CA ALA A 16 2.47 15.42 -15.20
C ALA A 16 2.33 14.54 -13.93
N SER A 17 1.39 14.89 -13.04
CA SER A 17 1.22 14.25 -11.73
C SER A 17 -0.06 13.40 -11.65
N LYS A 18 -0.48 12.78 -12.75
CA LYS A 18 -1.68 11.89 -12.77
C LYS A 18 -1.55 10.82 -11.66
N PRO A 19 -2.63 10.50 -10.92
CA PRO A 19 -4.04 10.89 -11.10
C PRO A 19 -4.42 12.27 -10.49
N PHE A 20 -3.45 13.09 -10.10
CA PHE A 20 -3.66 14.39 -9.48
C PHE A 20 -3.65 15.54 -10.50
N CYS A 21 -4.31 16.66 -10.17
CA CYS A 21 -4.31 17.84 -11.04
C CYS A 21 -3.00 18.65 -10.99
N SER A 22 -2.15 18.41 -9.97
CA SER A 22 -0.88 19.12 -9.76
C SER A 22 0.04 18.35 -8.80
N GLU A 23 1.32 18.72 -8.79
CA GLU A 23 2.32 18.18 -7.85
C GLU A 23 1.99 18.50 -6.38
N LYS A 24 1.37 19.67 -6.13
CA LYS A 24 0.87 20.03 -4.80
C LYS A 24 -0.15 19.00 -4.29
N CYS A 25 -1.10 18.59 -5.13
CA CYS A 25 -2.10 17.59 -4.74
C CYS A 25 -1.48 16.21 -4.48
N ARG A 26 -0.49 15.80 -5.30
CA ARG A 26 0.28 14.57 -5.06
C ARG A 26 0.96 14.58 -3.69
N SER A 27 1.59 15.70 -3.34
CA SER A 27 2.33 15.83 -2.07
C SER A 27 1.40 15.84 -0.85
N ILE A 28 0.23 16.48 -0.97
CA ILE A 28 -0.79 16.45 0.09
C ILE A 28 -1.31 15.02 0.29
N ASP A 29 -1.57 14.28 -0.78
CA ASP A 29 -2.03 12.89 -0.69
C ASP A 29 -1.01 12.00 0.04
N LEU A 30 0.27 12.14 -0.32
CA LEU A 30 1.36 11.46 0.39
C LEU A 30 1.39 11.84 1.87
N GLY A 31 1.23 13.13 2.20
CA GLY A 31 1.15 13.59 3.58
C GLY A 31 0.02 12.92 4.36
N ARG A 32 -1.17 12.75 3.76
CA ARG A 32 -2.30 12.05 4.41
C ARG A 32 -2.00 10.60 4.73
N TRP A 33 -1.24 9.90 3.89
CA TRP A 33 -0.80 8.53 4.18
C TRP A 33 0.23 8.49 5.30
N LEU A 34 1.22 9.39 5.28
CA LEU A 34 2.24 9.46 6.32
C LEU A 34 1.67 9.84 7.69
N ASN A 35 0.60 10.63 7.71
CA ASN A 35 -0.10 11.03 8.93
C ASN A 35 -1.22 10.07 9.34
N GLU A 36 -1.39 8.94 8.64
CA GLU A 36 -2.48 7.98 8.88
C GLU A 36 -3.91 8.58 8.80
N ASP A 37 -4.10 9.65 8.03
CA ASP A 37 -5.42 10.22 7.72
C ASP A 37 -6.18 9.32 6.75
N ASN A 38 -5.44 8.69 5.82
CA ASN A 38 -5.96 7.66 4.93
C ASN A 38 -5.81 6.29 5.63
N ARG A 39 -6.92 5.63 5.93
CA ARG A 39 -6.94 4.29 6.52
C ARG A 39 -7.83 3.36 5.70
N LEU A 40 -7.43 2.10 5.62
CA LEU A 40 -8.31 1.05 5.15
C LEU A 40 -9.34 0.72 6.24
N PRO A 41 -10.60 0.46 5.87
CA PRO A 41 -11.59 0.02 6.84
C PRO A 41 -11.14 -1.31 7.45
N HIS A 42 -11.23 -1.42 8.77
CA HIS A 42 -11.02 -2.69 9.45
C HIS A 42 -12.22 -3.59 9.15
N ILE A 43 -11.97 -4.69 8.44
CA ILE A 43 -12.95 -5.75 8.21
C ILE A 43 -12.65 -6.82 9.27
N PRO A 44 -13.46 -6.95 10.33
CA PRO A 44 -13.21 -7.98 11.34
C PRO A 44 -13.36 -9.35 10.67
N ASN A 45 -12.27 -10.10 10.61
CA ASN A 45 -12.29 -11.51 10.24
C ASN A 45 -12.61 -12.31 11.49
N ILE A 46 -13.76 -12.98 11.47
CA ILE A 46 -14.27 -13.78 12.59
C ILE A 46 -13.35 -14.99 12.87
N GLU A 47 -12.46 -15.34 11.95
CA GLU A 47 -11.53 -16.47 12.03
C GLU A 47 -10.10 -16.09 12.45
N ASP A 48 -9.75 -14.79 12.55
CA ASP A 48 -8.38 -14.33 12.86
C ASP A 48 -8.11 -14.17 14.37
N ASP A 49 -9.14 -14.23 15.22
CA ASP A 49 -9.02 -14.09 16.69
C ASP A 49 -8.36 -15.32 17.38
N GLU A 50 -8.05 -16.40 16.64
CA GLU A 50 -7.47 -17.65 17.19
C GLU A 50 -6.03 -17.99 16.73
N LYS A 51 -5.33 -17.13 15.98
CA LYS A 51 -3.89 -17.39 15.71
C LYS A 51 -3.00 -16.77 16.79
N PRO A 52 -2.23 -17.57 17.58
CA PRO A 52 -1.13 -17.01 18.34
C PRO A 52 -0.17 -16.33 17.36
N ALA A 53 0.40 -15.20 17.76
CA ALA A 53 1.32 -14.43 16.93
C ALA A 53 2.50 -15.31 16.53
N ASP A 54 2.47 -15.80 15.29
CA ASP A 54 3.52 -16.64 14.74
C ASP A 54 4.81 -15.80 14.63
N ASP A 55 5.79 -16.27 15.41
CA ASP A 55 7.19 -15.89 15.46
C ASP A 55 7.77 -15.71 14.06
N TRP A 56 8.11 -14.46 13.72
CA TRP A 56 8.89 -14.15 12.51
C TRP A 56 10.34 -14.60 12.72
N SER A 57 10.60 -15.91 12.66
CA SER A 57 11.93 -16.47 12.46
C SER A 57 12.01 -17.06 11.05
N GLY A 58 12.48 -16.23 10.12
CA GLY A 58 12.71 -16.64 8.74
C GLY A 58 13.80 -17.71 8.65
N VAL A 59 13.53 -18.76 7.87
CA VAL A 59 14.54 -19.38 7.01
C VAL A 59 13.85 -20.00 5.79
N HIS A 60 14.13 -19.44 4.63
CA HIS A 60 14.01 -20.15 3.35
C HIS A 60 15.40 -20.13 2.73
N SER A 61 16.14 -21.24 2.85
CA SER A 61 17.08 -21.69 1.81
C SER A 61 17.63 -23.07 2.16
N GLU A 62 16.96 -24.13 1.69
CA GLU A 62 17.64 -25.38 1.39
C GLU A 62 17.40 -25.65 -0.10
N ALA A 63 18.34 -25.13 -0.90
CA ALA A 63 18.60 -25.57 -2.26
C ALA A 63 19.54 -26.79 -2.20
N ALA A 64 19.32 -27.71 -3.12
CA ALA A 64 19.92 -29.04 -3.22
C ALA A 64 21.45 -29.10 -3.34
N GLU A 65 22.06 -30.08 -2.67
CA GLU A 65 23.31 -30.80 -3.02
C GLU A 65 23.10 -32.24 -2.47
N GLU A 66 22.85 -33.26 -3.30
CA GLU A 66 23.78 -34.20 -3.96
C GLU A 66 24.73 -34.97 -3.01
N GLU A 67 25.15 -36.17 -3.44
CA GLU A 67 26.08 -37.17 -2.83
C GLU A 67 25.36 -38.32 -2.08
N ALA A 68 25.13 -39.49 -2.70
CA ALA A 68 26.11 -40.56 -3.01
C ALA A 68 26.60 -41.32 -1.75
N GLY A 69 26.32 -42.63 -1.70
CA GLY A 69 26.83 -43.56 -0.68
C GLY A 69 25.94 -44.79 -0.48
#